data_AF-A0A9P3IZH6-F1
#
_entry.id   AF-A0A9P3IZH6-F1
#
_cell.length_a   1.000
_cell.length_b   1.000
_cell.length_c   1.000
_cell.angle_alpha   90.00
_cell.angle_beta   90.00
_cell.angle_gamma   90.00
#
_symmetry.space_group_name_H-M   'P 1'
#
loop_
_entity.id
_entity.type
_entity.pdbx_description
1 polymer ?
#
loop_
_entity_poly.entity_id
_entity_poly.type
_entity_poly.pdbx_seq_one_letter_code
_entity_poly.pdbx_strand_id
1 'polypeptide(L)'
;MDSFKCKMLGDVHYYLGLQIERDVEKRWLKMHQHKYISGVVQQYGILEGRTMKTPLPADFKLRKATEDDVVLEEEEMKEYHSLIGSVMNAAVQTRLDASFGVGQLSRVVQQPTAHLEVARRMERSKETK
;
A
#
# COMPACT_ATOMS: atom_id res chain seq x y z
N MET A 1 10.17 41.16 -14.60
CA MET A 1 10.11 39.83 -13.97
C MET A 1 8.65 39.61 -13.62
N ASP A 2 7.97 38.79 -14.40
CA ASP A 2 6.55 38.50 -14.16
C ASP A 2 6.41 37.66 -12.89
N SER A 3 5.64 38.16 -11.93
CA SER A 3 5.38 37.48 -10.66
C SER A 3 4.24 36.49 -10.83
N PHE A 4 4.49 35.21 -10.57
CA PHE A 4 3.45 34.18 -10.55
C PHE A 4 2.45 34.42 -9.41
N LYS A 5 1.14 34.35 -9.71
CA LYS A 5 0.11 34.35 -8.68
C LYS A 5 0.12 33.01 -7.93
N CYS A 6 0.54 33.04 -6.68
CA CYS A 6 0.45 31.90 -5.78
C CYS A 6 -0.77 32.04 -4.86
N LYS A 7 -1.50 30.94 -4.64
CA LYS A 7 -2.63 30.88 -3.70
C LYS A 7 -2.19 30.15 -2.44
N MET A 8 -2.34 30.79 -1.29
CA MET A 8 -2.17 30.16 0.02
C MET A 8 -3.44 29.37 0.35
N LEU A 9 -3.30 28.06 0.60
CA LEU A 9 -4.41 27.16 0.89
C LEU A 9 -4.66 26.92 2.38
N GLY A 10 -3.90 27.58 3.26
CA GLY A 10 -3.94 27.35 4.70
C GLY A 10 -3.14 26.12 5.13
N ASP A 11 -3.50 25.56 6.28
CA ASP A 11 -2.82 24.39 6.85
C ASP A 11 -3.08 23.12 6.03
N VAL A 12 -2.05 22.27 5.95
CA VAL A 12 -2.16 21.00 5.24
C VAL A 12 -2.84 19.97 6.14
N HIS A 13 -3.96 19.43 5.67
CA HIS A 13 -4.68 18.36 6.34
C HIS A 13 -4.71 17.05 5.54
N TYR A 14 -4.50 17.15 4.23
CA TYR A 14 -4.50 16.02 3.32
C TYR A 14 -3.50 16.22 2.18
N TYR A 15 -2.70 15.20 1.88
CA TYR A 15 -1.73 15.21 0.78
C TYR A 15 -1.55 13.80 0.22
N LEU A 16 -1.98 13.54 -1.01
CA LEU A 16 -1.75 12.27 -1.73
C LEU A 16 -2.09 11.00 -0.91
N GLY A 17 -3.21 11.00 -0.17
CA GLY A 17 -3.60 9.87 0.69
C GLY A 17 -3.14 10.01 2.15
N LEU A 18 -2.20 10.91 2.43
CA LEU A 18 -1.73 11.22 3.77
C LEU A 18 -2.67 12.18 4.48
N GLN A 19 -3.12 11.81 5.67
CA GLN A 19 -3.82 12.66 6.60
C GLN A 19 -2.82 13.25 7.59
N ILE A 20 -2.85 14.58 7.74
CA ILE A 20 -1.93 15.32 8.60
C ILE A 20 -2.74 16.01 9.68
N GLU A 21 -2.45 15.66 10.93
CA GLU A 21 -2.96 16.33 12.12
C GLU A 21 -1.80 17.05 12.79
N ARG A 22 -1.96 18.34 13.11
CA ARG A 22 -0.91 19.17 13.66
C ARG A 22 -1.49 20.06 14.75
N ASP A 23 -0.78 20.15 15.86
CA ASP A 23 -1.03 21.11 16.93
C ASP A 23 0.23 21.94 17.10
N VAL A 24 0.15 23.22 16.72
CA VAL A 24 1.29 24.13 16.72
C VAL A 24 1.68 24.52 18.13
N GLU A 25 0.70 24.70 19.03
CA GLU A 25 0.93 25.11 20.41
C GLU A 25 1.60 23.99 21.21
N LYS A 26 1.09 22.76 21.06
CA LYS A 26 1.63 21.57 21.73
C LYS A 26 2.80 20.93 20.99
N ARG A 27 3.21 21.51 19.85
CA ARG A 27 4.37 21.09 19.04
C ARG A 27 4.37 19.61 18.65
N TRP A 28 3.23 19.09 18.22
CA TRP A 28 3.16 17.73 17.68
C TRP A 28 2.55 17.71 16.28
N LEU A 29 2.95 16.68 15.53
CA LEU A 29 2.45 16.38 14.20
C LEU A 29 2.27 14.87 14.09
N LYS A 30 1.10 14.46 13.59
CA LYS A 30 0.74 13.06 13.35
C LYS A 30 0.40 12.92 11.87
N MET A 31 0.96 11.88 11.27
CA MET A 31 0.68 11.49 9.90
C MET A 31 0.12 10.08 9.88
N HIS A 32 -0.95 9.86 9.13
CA HIS A 32 -1.57 8.55 8.98
C HIS A 32 -2.30 8.45 7.64
N GLN A 33 -2.67 7.25 7.22
CA GLN A 33 -3.32 6.99 5.93
C GLN A 33 -4.62 6.19 6.10
N HIS A 34 -5.35 6.38 7.20
CA HIS A 34 -6.51 5.55 7.53
C HIS A 34 -7.54 5.52 6.39
N LYS A 35 -7.97 6.70 5.90
CA LYS A 35 -8.92 6.79 4.78
C LYS A 35 -8.43 6.12 3.51
N TYR A 36 -7.14 6.25 3.21
CA TYR A 36 -6.53 5.66 2.02
C TYR A 36 -6.53 4.13 2.12
N ILE A 37 -6.01 3.58 3.21
CA ILE A 37 -5.92 2.14 3.44
C ILE A 37 -7.32 1.51 3.46
N SER A 38 -8.28 2.11 4.16
CA SER A 38 -9.65 1.58 4.18
C SER A 38 -10.30 1.61 2.79
N GLY A 39 -10.00 2.63 1.97
CA GLY A 39 -10.44 2.69 0.57
C GLY A 39 -9.82 1.59 -0.29
N VAL A 40 -8.53 1.31 -0.13
CA VAL A 40 -7.83 0.21 -0.82
C VAL A 40 -8.43 -1.14 -0.41
N VAL A 41 -8.62 -1.38 0.90
CA VAL A 41 -9.23 -2.62 1.40
C VAL A 41 -10.63 -2.84 0.83
N GLN A 42 -11.44 -1.78 0.73
CA GLN A 42 -12.77 -1.84 0.14
C GLN A 42 -12.72 -2.11 -1.36
N GLN A 43 -11.83 -1.43 -2.10
CA GLN A 43 -11.71 -1.54 -3.54
C GLN A 43 -11.38 -2.96 -4.00
N TYR A 44 -10.48 -3.66 -3.30
CA TYR A 44 -10.04 -5.01 -3.67
C TYR A 44 -10.79 -6.13 -2.94
N GLY A 45 -11.88 -5.81 -2.23
CA GLY A 45 -12.70 -6.81 -1.53
C GLY A 45 -11.92 -7.60 -0.45
N ILE A 46 -10.89 -6.99 0.16
CA ILE A 46 -9.98 -7.64 1.12
C ILE A 46 -10.64 -7.84 2.51
N LEU A 47 -11.88 -7.38 2.66
CA LEU A 47 -12.65 -7.33 3.92
C LEU A 47 -12.79 -8.69 4.62
N GLU A 48 -12.80 -9.82 3.90
CA GLU A 48 -13.01 -11.17 4.46
C GLU A 48 -11.76 -12.08 4.42
N GLY A 49 -10.59 -11.55 4.05
CA GLY A 49 -9.36 -12.33 3.89
C GLY A 49 -8.52 -12.49 5.18
N ARG A 50 -7.85 -13.65 5.33
CA ARG A 50 -6.81 -13.88 6.35
C ARG A 50 -5.72 -12.81 6.25
N THR A 51 -5.56 -11.99 7.26
CA THR A 51 -4.49 -10.99 7.30
C THR A 51 -3.13 -11.67 7.46
N MET A 52 -2.14 -11.24 6.69
CA MET A 52 -0.76 -11.55 7.03
C MET A 52 -0.28 -10.55 8.07
N LYS A 53 0.35 -11.06 9.13
CA LYS A 53 0.98 -10.21 10.14
C LYS A 53 2.14 -9.44 9.48
N THR A 54 2.17 -8.12 9.65
CA THR A 54 3.29 -7.26 9.30
C THR A 54 4.07 -6.84 10.56
N PRO A 55 5.41 -6.83 10.51
CA PRO A 55 6.24 -7.25 9.38
C PRO A 55 6.19 -8.76 9.14
N LEU A 56 6.37 -9.16 7.88
CA LEU A 56 6.46 -10.58 7.57
C LEU A 56 7.73 -11.21 8.17
N PRO A 57 7.73 -12.54 8.37
CA PRO A 57 8.94 -13.28 8.69
C PRO A 57 10.06 -13.00 7.68
N ALA A 58 11.30 -12.83 8.17
CA ALA A 58 12.46 -12.51 7.33
C ALA A 58 12.83 -13.61 6.33
N ASP A 59 12.44 -14.86 6.62
CA ASP A 59 12.59 -16.04 5.77
C ASP A 59 11.47 -16.19 4.72
N PHE A 60 10.44 -15.34 4.76
CA PHE A 60 9.36 -15.36 3.78
C PHE A 60 9.90 -15.04 2.39
N LYS A 61 9.80 -16.00 1.48
CA LYS A 61 10.20 -15.87 0.07
C LYS A 61 9.09 -16.32 -0.85
N LEU A 62 8.70 -15.44 -1.76
CA LEU A 62 7.91 -15.84 -2.92
C LEU A 62 8.84 -16.63 -3.87
N ARG A 63 8.36 -17.79 -4.32
CA ARG A 63 9.06 -18.53 -5.37
C ARG A 63 8.95 -17.76 -6.68
N LYS A 64 9.90 -17.97 -7.58
CA LYS A 64 9.77 -17.49 -8.96
C LYS A 64 8.74 -18.32 -9.71
N ALA A 65 8.06 -17.69 -10.66
CA ALA A 65 7.24 -18.39 -11.62
C ALA A 65 8.09 -19.40 -12.42
N THR A 66 7.52 -20.56 -12.69
CA THR A 66 8.05 -21.60 -13.58
C THR A 66 7.17 -21.68 -14.83
N GLU A 67 7.65 -22.35 -15.89
CA GLU A 67 6.89 -22.50 -17.14
C GLU A 67 5.57 -23.26 -16.96
N ASP A 68 5.49 -24.10 -15.92
CA ASP A 68 4.28 -24.84 -15.54
C ASP A 68 3.23 -23.99 -14.79
N ASP A 69 3.56 -22.75 -14.42
CA ASP A 69 2.63 -21.90 -13.70
C ASP A 69 1.63 -21.21 -14.63
N VAL A 70 0.37 -21.25 -14.21
CA VAL A 70 -0.68 -20.44 -14.84
C VAL A 70 -0.37 -18.97 -14.53
N VAL A 71 -0.10 -18.22 -15.60
CA VAL A 71 0.04 -16.77 -15.55
C VAL A 71 -1.37 -16.18 -15.42
N LEU A 72 -1.49 -15.12 -14.61
CA LEU A 72 -2.73 -14.36 -14.52
C LEU A 72 -3.18 -13.83 -15.89
N GLU A 73 -4.48 -13.73 -16.11
CA GLU A 73 -5.03 -13.08 -17.30
C GLU A 73 -4.70 -11.57 -17.31
N GLU A 74 -4.83 -10.89 -18.45
CA GLU A 74 -4.44 -9.47 -18.59
C GLU A 74 -5.14 -8.56 -17.55
N GLU A 75 -6.43 -8.80 -17.31
CA GLU A 75 -7.22 -8.08 -16.30
C GLU A 75 -6.69 -8.31 -14.86
N GLU A 76 -6.33 -9.54 -14.55
CA GLU A 76 -5.81 -9.93 -13.23
C GLU A 76 -4.39 -9.40 -13.01
N MET A 77 -3.57 -9.33 -14.07
CA MET A 77 -2.27 -8.66 -14.03
C MET A 77 -2.42 -7.16 -13.73
N LYS A 78 -3.36 -6.48 -14.39
CA LYS A 78 -3.65 -5.06 -14.14
C LYS A 78 -4.10 -4.84 -12.69
N GLU A 79 -4.97 -5.71 -12.18
CA GLU A 79 -5.40 -5.67 -10.78
C GLU A 79 -4.21 -5.86 -9.83
N TYR A 80 -3.35 -6.84 -10.10
CA TYR A 80 -2.15 -7.12 -9.31
C TYR A 80 -1.19 -5.92 -9.27
N HIS A 81 -0.88 -5.31 -10.42
CA HIS A 81 -0.03 -4.12 -10.51
C HIS A 81 -0.62 -2.93 -9.76
N SER A 82 -1.92 -2.72 -9.91
CA SER A 82 -2.66 -1.65 -9.23
C SER A 82 -2.65 -1.84 -7.70
N LEU A 83 -2.86 -3.07 -7.23
CA LEU A 83 -2.83 -3.42 -5.82
C LEU A 83 -1.43 -3.21 -5.23
N ILE A 84 -0.37 -3.71 -5.89
CA ILE A 84 1.01 -3.46 -5.44
C ILE A 84 1.30 -1.97 -5.34
N GLY A 85 0.91 -1.18 -6.35
CA GLY A 85 1.08 0.26 -6.33
C GLY A 85 0.41 0.91 -5.11
N SER A 86 -0.79 0.42 -4.76
CA SER A 86 -1.53 0.90 -3.60
C SER A 86 -0.85 0.55 -2.27
N VAL A 87 -0.41 -0.70 -2.11
CA VAL A 87 0.33 -1.15 -0.91
C VAL A 87 1.68 -0.44 -0.78
N MET A 88 2.38 -0.23 -1.89
CA MET A 88 3.64 0.49 -1.94
C MET A 88 3.48 1.94 -1.48
N ASN A 89 2.39 2.60 -1.89
CA ASN A 89 2.09 3.95 -1.44
C ASN A 89 1.91 4.02 0.08
N ALA A 90 1.18 3.07 0.66
CA ALA A 90 1.04 2.97 2.12
C ALA A 90 2.39 2.73 2.81
N ALA A 91 3.20 1.81 2.27
CA ALA A 91 4.48 1.40 2.83
C ALA A 91 5.52 2.53 2.87
N VAL A 92 5.59 3.34 1.80
CA VAL A 92 6.53 4.47 1.68
C VAL A 92 6.17 5.61 2.63
N GLN A 93 4.88 5.86 2.83
CA GLN A 93 4.43 7.03 3.59
C GLN A 93 4.25 6.75 5.09
N THR A 94 3.53 5.70 5.48
CA THR A 94 3.16 5.48 6.90
C THR A 94 3.28 4.04 7.42
N ARG A 95 3.40 3.04 6.54
CA ARG A 95 3.39 1.60 6.87
C ARG A 95 4.71 0.92 6.54
N LEU A 96 5.80 1.40 7.13
CA LEU A 96 7.15 0.82 6.96
C LEU A 96 7.21 -0.69 7.29
N ASP A 97 6.29 -1.19 8.10
CA ASP A 97 6.15 -2.61 8.42
C ASP A 97 5.70 -3.47 7.22
N ALA A 98 5.06 -2.88 6.21
CA ALA A 98 4.64 -3.55 4.98
C ALA A 98 5.74 -3.57 3.90
N SER A 99 6.79 -2.75 4.03
CA SER A 99 7.82 -2.55 2.99
C SER A 99 8.52 -3.83 2.55
N PHE A 100 8.82 -4.73 3.48
CA PHE A 100 9.42 -6.02 3.13
C PHE A 100 8.47 -6.86 2.26
N GLY A 101 7.18 -6.86 2.60
CA GLY A 101 6.17 -7.59 1.85
C GLY A 101 5.98 -7.08 0.43
N VAL A 102 5.89 -5.75 0.28
CA VAL A 102 5.87 -5.09 -1.04
C VAL A 102 7.12 -5.48 -1.84
N GLY A 103 8.30 -5.43 -1.21
CA GLY A 103 9.55 -5.82 -1.86
C GLY A 103 9.54 -7.26 -2.39
N GLN A 104 8.88 -8.19 -1.70
CA GLN A 104 8.74 -9.57 -2.17
C GLN A 104 7.76 -9.67 -3.34
N LEU A 105 6.58 -9.02 -3.25
CA LEU A 105 5.57 -9.03 -4.33
C LEU A 105 6.08 -8.36 -5.62
N SER A 106 6.85 -7.28 -5.50
CA SER A 106 7.45 -6.58 -6.63
C SER A 106 8.46 -7.43 -7.41
N ARG A 107 9.07 -8.46 -6.79
CA ARG A 107 10.02 -9.36 -7.47
C ARG A 107 9.35 -10.28 -8.49
N VAL A 108 8.06 -10.53 -8.34
CA VAL A 108 7.28 -11.39 -9.24
C VAL A 108 6.31 -10.58 -10.11
N VAL A 109 6.53 -9.27 -10.25
CA VAL A 109 5.63 -8.34 -10.96
C VAL A 109 5.55 -8.56 -12.47
N GLN A 110 6.60 -9.11 -13.07
CA GLN A 110 6.68 -9.35 -14.52
C GLN A 110 5.86 -10.56 -14.95
N GLN A 111 5.75 -11.57 -14.09
CA GLN A 111 4.97 -12.77 -14.33
C GLN A 111 4.27 -13.16 -13.03
N PRO A 112 3.22 -12.40 -12.65
CA PRO A 112 2.45 -12.71 -11.47
C PRO A 112 1.64 -13.98 -11.75
N THR A 113 1.83 -14.98 -10.91
CA THR A 113 1.09 -16.25 -10.93
C THR A 113 0.04 -16.22 -9.81
N ALA A 114 -0.34 -17.35 -9.21
CA ALA A 114 -1.28 -17.45 -8.07
C ALA A 114 -0.91 -16.65 -6.79
N HIS A 115 0.06 -15.74 -6.85
CA HIS A 115 0.51 -14.87 -5.77
C HIS A 115 -0.39 -13.65 -5.53
N LEU A 116 -1.43 -13.42 -6.34
CA LEU A 116 -2.44 -12.37 -6.11
C LEU A 116 -3.06 -12.47 -4.70
N GLU A 117 -3.25 -13.71 -4.21
CA GLU A 117 -3.80 -13.93 -2.87
C GLU A 117 -2.85 -13.43 -1.76
N VAL A 118 -1.52 -13.50 -1.96
CA VAL A 118 -0.54 -12.98 -1.00
C VAL A 118 -0.59 -11.45 -0.94
N ALA A 119 -0.73 -10.80 -2.09
CA ALA A 119 -0.87 -9.34 -2.17
C ALA A 119 -2.12 -8.86 -1.43
N ARG A 120 -3.26 -9.51 -1.65
CA ARG A 120 -4.52 -9.19 -0.96
C ARG A 120 -4.41 -9.33 0.56
N ARG A 121 -3.62 -10.28 1.07
CA ARG A 121 -3.51 -10.53 2.52
C ARG A 121 -2.60 -9.53 3.27
N MET A 122 -1.77 -8.73 2.59
CA MET A 122 -0.81 -7.80 3.25
C MET A 122 -1.43 -6.52 3.80
N GLU A 123 -2.46 -5.98 3.15
CA GLU A 123 -3.00 -4.63 3.43
C GLU A 123 -3.57 -4.48 4.87
N ARG A 124 -4.12 -5.55 5.46
CA ARG A 124 -4.97 -5.46 6.66
C ARG A 124 -4.23 -5.42 8.01
N SER A 125 -2.90 -5.52 8.06
CA SER A 125 -2.24 -5.92 9.33
C SER A 125 -2.32 -4.95 10.53
N LYS A 126 -2.82 -3.71 10.45
CA LYS A 126 -2.90 -2.82 11.63
C LYS A 126 -4.07 -1.83 11.62
N GLU A 127 -5.30 -2.33 11.54
CA GLU A 127 -6.50 -1.54 11.91
C GLU A 127 -6.91 -1.73 13.38
N THR A 128 -6.09 -2.40 14.20
CA THR A 128 -6.39 -2.62 15.62
C THR A 128 -5.24 -2.19 16.52
N LYS A 129 -5.12 -0.88 16.72
CA LYS A 129 -4.86 -0.21 18.02
C LYS A 129 -4.79 1.30 17.85
#